data_AF-A0A1L1SS58-F1
#
_entry.id   AF-A0A1L1SS58-F1
#
_cell.length_a   1.000
_cell.length_b   1.000
_cell.length_c   1.000
_cell.angle_alpha   90.00
_cell.angle_beta   90.00
_cell.angle_gamma   90.00
#
_symmetry.space_group_name_H-M   'P 1'
#
loop_
_entity.id
_entity.type
_entity.pdbx_description
1 polymer ?
#
loop_
_entity_poly.entity_id
_entity_poly.type
_entity_poly.pdbx_seq_one_letter_code
_entity_poly.pdbx_strand_id
1 'polypeptide(L)'
;MLGVSLGARLLRGVGGRRGQFGARGVSEGSAAMAAGESMAQRMVWVDLEGPNLIIKQPDELLDSMSDWCKEHHGKSGLTKAVKESTVTLQQAEYEFLSFVRQQTPPGLCPLAGNSVHADKKFLDKHMPQFMKHLHYRIID
;
A
#
# COMPACT_ATOMS: atom_id res chain seq x y z
N MET A 1 -5.62 -8.64 16.01
CA MET A 1 -7.07 -8.94 16.04
C MET A 1 -7.69 -8.42 14.76
N LEU A 2 -8.63 -9.18 14.18
CA LEU A 2 -9.53 -8.84 13.08
C LEU A 2 -8.97 -8.88 11.64
N GLY A 3 -8.90 -10.08 11.08
CA GLY A 3 -9.24 -10.28 9.67
C GLY A 3 -10.77 -10.39 9.56
N VAL A 4 -11.38 -9.60 8.68
CA VAL A 4 -12.81 -9.69 8.39
C VAL A 4 -12.99 -9.71 6.86
N SER A 5 -13.35 -10.89 6.35
CA SER A 5 -14.05 -11.03 5.08
C SER A 5 -15.50 -10.60 5.29
N LEU A 6 -16.02 -9.63 4.52
CA LEU A 6 -17.43 -9.26 4.56
C LEU A 6 -18.01 -8.94 3.17
N GLY A 7 -18.83 -9.88 2.68
CA GLY A 7 -20.21 -9.58 2.28
C GLY A 7 -20.43 -8.69 1.07
N ALA A 8 -20.54 -9.30 -0.10
CA ALA A 8 -21.25 -8.73 -1.25
C ALA A 8 -22.75 -8.61 -0.93
N ARG A 9 -23.29 -7.39 -0.82
CA ARG A 9 -24.72 -7.15 -1.00
C ARG A 9 -25.09 -5.68 -1.27
N LEU A 10 -25.76 -5.49 -2.40
CA LEU A 10 -26.82 -4.51 -2.69
C LEU A 10 -26.46 -3.01 -2.64
N LEU A 11 -26.54 -2.34 -3.81
CA LEU A 11 -27.77 -1.64 -4.21
C LEU A 11 -27.67 -1.10 -5.65
N ARG A 12 -28.68 -1.45 -6.44
CA ARG A 12 -29.03 -0.78 -7.69
C ARG A 12 -29.35 0.68 -7.40
N GLY A 13 -28.62 1.59 -8.04
CA GLY A 13 -28.92 3.03 -8.07
C GLY A 13 -29.44 3.45 -9.45
N VAL A 14 -30.77 3.48 -9.57
CA VAL A 14 -31.62 4.43 -10.32
C VAL A 14 -31.05 5.05 -11.60
N GLY A 15 -31.66 4.69 -12.73
CA GLY A 15 -31.53 5.38 -14.00
C GLY A 15 -32.10 6.80 -13.96
N GLY A 16 -31.38 7.74 -14.58
CA GLY A 16 -31.79 9.14 -14.67
C GLY A 16 -31.16 9.86 -15.86
N ARG A 17 -31.95 9.90 -16.95
CA ARG A 17 -32.03 10.92 -18.01
C ARG A 17 -30.75 11.36 -18.75
N ARG A 18 -30.75 11.04 -20.05
CA ARG A 18 -30.01 11.71 -21.13
C ARG A 18 -30.27 13.22 -21.10
N GLY A 19 -29.23 14.01 -20.85
CA GLY A 19 -29.17 15.42 -21.19
C GLY A 19 -28.03 15.62 -22.18
N GLN A 20 -28.38 15.98 -23.42
CA GLN A 20 -27.44 16.52 -24.40
C GLN A 20 -26.79 17.78 -23.81
N PHE A 21 -25.47 17.78 -23.61
CA PHE A 21 -24.69 19.01 -23.49
C PHE A 21 -23.55 18.98 -24.48
N GLY A 22 -23.50 20.04 -25.28
CA GLY A 22 -22.74 20.18 -26.50
C GLY A 22 -21.23 20.05 -26.33
N ALA A 23 -20.60 19.64 -27.43
CA ALA A 23 -19.16 19.66 -27.63
C ALA A 23 -18.62 21.07 -27.42
N ARG A 24 -18.02 21.32 -26.25
CA ARG A 24 -17.02 22.36 -26.05
C ARG A 24 -15.69 21.66 -25.89
N GLY A 25 -14.73 22.04 -26.74
CA GLY A 25 -13.40 21.46 -26.79
C GLY A 25 -12.79 21.41 -25.40
N VAL A 26 -12.50 20.20 -24.94
CA VAL A 26 -11.68 19.95 -23.77
C VAL A 26 -10.27 20.31 -24.20
N SER A 27 -9.80 21.48 -23.79
CA SER A 27 -8.39 21.82 -23.82
C SER A 27 -7.62 20.71 -23.09
N GLU A 28 -6.55 20.19 -23.68
CA GLU A 28 -5.77 19.04 -23.15
C GLU A 28 -5.37 19.19 -21.66
N GLY A 29 -5.26 20.42 -21.14
CA GLY A 29 -5.00 20.70 -19.72
C GLY A 29 -6.11 20.29 -18.75
N SER A 30 -7.38 20.22 -19.17
CA SER A 30 -8.49 19.85 -18.28
C SER A 30 -8.56 18.34 -18.03
N ALA A 31 -8.22 17.51 -19.02
CA ALA A 31 -8.19 16.06 -18.87
C ALA A 31 -7.05 15.61 -17.94
N ALA A 32 -5.88 16.26 -18.04
CA ALA A 32 -4.75 15.99 -17.14
C ALA A 32 -5.04 16.41 -15.69
N MET A 33 -5.73 17.53 -15.47
CA MET A 33 -6.15 17.97 -14.13
C MET A 33 -7.20 17.02 -13.53
N ALA A 34 -8.22 16.62 -14.29
CA ALA A 34 -9.24 15.68 -13.81
C ALA A 34 -8.67 14.28 -13.55
N ALA A 35 -7.74 13.80 -14.40
CA ALA A 35 -7.02 12.56 -14.16
C ALA A 35 -6.08 12.68 -12.94
N GLY A 36 -5.37 13.81 -12.79
CA GLY A 36 -4.50 14.07 -11.65
C GLY A 36 -5.24 14.10 -10.32
N GLU A 37 -6.41 14.76 -10.25
CA GLU A 37 -7.27 14.80 -9.07
C GLU A 37 -7.83 13.40 -8.72
N SER A 38 -8.26 12.64 -9.73
CA SER A 38 -8.72 11.25 -9.54
C SER A 38 -7.60 10.32 -9.06
N MET A 39 -6.37 10.52 -9.54
CA MET A 39 -5.18 9.74 -9.14
C MET A 39 -4.69 10.14 -7.75
N ALA A 40 -4.79 11.43 -7.39
CA ALA A 40 -4.42 11.95 -6.07
C ALA A 40 -5.36 11.47 -4.95
N GLN A 41 -6.62 11.16 -5.29
CA GLN A 41 -7.58 10.56 -4.38
C GLN A 41 -7.44 9.04 -4.26
N ARG A 42 -6.48 8.42 -4.97
CA ARG A 42 -6.17 7.01 -4.75
C ARG A 42 -5.49 6.84 -3.41
N MET A 43 -6.04 5.95 -2.59
CA MET A 43 -5.40 5.50 -1.36
C MET A 43 -4.47 4.34 -1.72
N VAL A 44 -3.24 4.35 -1.21
CA VAL A 44 -2.40 3.15 -1.23
C VAL A 44 -2.88 2.28 -0.08
N TRP A 45 -3.80 1.38 -0.39
CA TRP A 45 -4.09 0.26 0.50
C TRP A 45 -2.87 -0.65 0.47
N VAL A 46 -2.35 -1.00 1.64
CA VAL A 46 -1.45 -2.15 1.79
C VAL A 46 -2.18 -3.48 1.47
N ASP A 47 -3.45 -3.42 1.03
CA ASP A 47 -4.30 -4.52 0.55
C ASP A 47 -4.62 -4.44 -0.97
N LEU A 48 -3.98 -3.55 -1.73
CA LEU A 48 -3.82 -3.77 -3.17
C LEU A 48 -2.93 -5.01 -3.34
N GLU A 49 -3.21 -5.90 -4.30
CA GLU A 49 -2.32 -7.03 -4.65
C GLU A 49 -0.94 -6.52 -5.13
N GLY A 50 -0.14 -6.04 -4.19
CA GLY A 50 1.22 -5.59 -4.37
C GLY A 50 2.18 -6.77 -4.26
N PRO A 51 3.46 -6.55 -4.59
CA PRO A 51 4.47 -7.59 -4.45
C PRO A 51 4.54 -8.07 -2.99
N ASN A 52 4.20 -9.34 -2.75
CA ASN A 52 4.32 -9.97 -1.44
C ASN A 52 5.77 -10.45 -1.26
N LEU A 53 6.58 -9.63 -0.60
CA LEU A 53 8.00 -9.87 -0.43
C LEU A 53 8.32 -10.24 1.02
N ILE A 54 9.11 -11.29 1.17
CA ILE A 54 9.65 -11.71 2.47
C ILE A 54 11.08 -11.18 2.56
N ILE A 55 11.35 -10.28 3.48
CA ILE A 55 12.69 -9.66 3.61
C ILE A 55 13.59 -10.55 4.45
N LYS A 56 14.77 -10.86 3.94
CA LYS A 56 15.78 -11.63 4.69
C LYS A 56 16.26 -10.83 5.90
N GLN A 57 16.30 -11.48 7.06
CA GLN A 57 16.87 -10.96 8.29
C GLN A 57 17.92 -11.91 8.83
N PRO A 58 18.94 -11.42 9.56
CA PRO A 58 19.97 -12.27 10.14
C PRO A 58 19.37 -13.16 11.24
N ASP A 59 19.86 -14.40 11.32
CA ASP A 59 19.40 -15.40 12.28
C ASP A 59 19.51 -14.91 13.74
N GLU A 60 20.55 -14.14 14.07
CA GLU A 60 20.73 -13.53 15.38
C GLU A 60 19.55 -12.65 15.80
N LEU A 61 18.98 -11.89 14.86
CA LEU A 61 17.83 -11.03 15.12
C LEU A 61 16.57 -11.87 15.31
N LEU A 62 16.40 -12.93 14.52
CA LEU A 62 15.28 -13.86 14.67
C LEU A 62 15.33 -14.58 16.02
N ASP A 63 16.52 -14.96 16.47
CA ASP A 63 16.75 -15.64 17.74
C ASP A 63 16.63 -14.68 18.93
N SER A 64 16.83 -13.37 18.71
CA SER A 64 16.60 -12.33 19.73
C SER A 64 15.13 -11.94 19.93
N MET A 65 14.22 -12.43 19.08
CA MET A 65 12.78 -12.11 19.19
C MET A 65 12.15 -12.67 20.48
N SER A 66 11.08 -12.02 20.94
CA SER A 66 10.27 -12.52 22.07
C SER A 66 9.68 -13.90 21.79
N ASP A 67 9.39 -14.67 22.84
CA ASP A 67 8.85 -16.03 22.71
C ASP A 67 7.51 -16.06 21.96
N TRP A 68 6.65 -15.06 22.20
CA TRP A 68 5.38 -14.92 21.47
C TRP A 68 5.61 -14.71 19.96
N CYS A 69 6.56 -13.87 19.57
CA CYS A 69 6.91 -13.65 18.17
C CYS A 69 7.47 -14.92 17.52
N LYS A 70 8.34 -15.65 18.23
CA LYS A 70 8.90 -16.92 17.74
C LYS A 70 7.82 -17.96 17.51
N GLU A 71 6.90 -18.14 18.45
CA GLU A 71 5.81 -19.10 18.33
C GLU A 71 4.82 -18.69 17.24
N HIS A 72 4.41 -17.42 17.20
CA HIS A 72 3.44 -16.93 16.23
C HIS A 72 3.99 -17.00 14.79
N HIS A 73 5.20 -16.48 14.56
CA HIS A 73 5.83 -16.53 13.24
C HIS A 73 6.28 -17.95 12.85
N GLY A 74 6.65 -18.78 13.82
CA GLY A 74 6.92 -20.20 13.62
C GLY A 74 5.69 -20.96 13.11
N LYS A 75 4.52 -20.78 13.75
CA LYS A 75 3.25 -21.40 13.32
C LYS A 75 2.79 -20.92 11.95
N SER A 76 3.01 -19.65 11.63
CA SER A 76 2.66 -19.09 10.32
C SER A 76 3.61 -19.54 9.19
N GLY A 77 4.76 -20.14 9.52
CA GLY A 77 5.81 -20.48 8.56
C GLY A 77 6.70 -19.30 8.13
N LEU A 78 6.40 -18.07 8.57
CA LEU A 78 7.14 -16.86 8.20
C LEU A 78 8.62 -16.93 8.60
N THR A 79 8.94 -17.47 9.78
CA THR A 79 10.35 -17.58 10.23
C THR A 79 11.19 -18.41 9.28
N LYS A 80 10.64 -19.52 8.75
CA LYS A 80 11.33 -20.37 7.78
C LYS A 80 11.50 -19.63 6.45
N ALA A 81 10.43 -18.98 5.98
CA ALA A 81 10.45 -18.24 4.73
C ALA A 81 11.42 -17.03 4.77
N VAL A 82 11.59 -16.37 5.92
CA VAL A 82 12.58 -15.30 6.10
C VAL A 82 14.01 -15.82 5.98
N LYS A 83 14.29 -17.02 6.53
CA LYS A 83 15.62 -17.66 6.42
C LYS A 83 15.95 -18.08 4.99
N GLU A 84 14.94 -18.57 4.26
CA GLU A 84 15.07 -18.98 2.86
C GLU A 84 15.07 -17.80 1.87
N SER A 85 14.60 -16.63 2.30
CA SER A 85 14.55 -15.45 1.43
C SER A 85 15.94 -14.95 1.04
N THR A 86 16.03 -14.44 -0.18
CA THR A 86 17.20 -13.75 -0.73
C THR A 86 16.96 -12.25 -0.91
N VAL A 87 15.76 -11.76 -0.62
CA VAL A 87 15.37 -10.36 -0.84
C VAL A 87 15.94 -9.49 0.26
N THR A 88 16.78 -8.55 -0.12
CA THR A 88 17.32 -7.52 0.77
C THR A 88 16.30 -6.41 1.01
N LEU A 89 16.50 -5.65 2.08
CA LEU A 89 15.62 -4.54 2.41
C LEU A 89 15.61 -3.46 1.32
N GLN A 90 16.75 -3.20 0.68
CA GLN A 90 16.87 -2.24 -0.42
C GLN A 90 16.17 -2.71 -1.69
N GLN A 91 16.23 -4.01 -1.99
CA GLN A 91 15.49 -4.59 -3.12
C GLN A 91 13.98 -4.49 -2.88
N ALA A 92 13.53 -4.82 -1.67
CA ALA A 92 12.14 -4.68 -1.29
C ALA A 92 11.66 -3.22 -1.42
N GLU A 93 12.44 -2.25 -0.91
CA GLU A 93 12.11 -0.83 -1.04
C GLU A 93 11.98 -0.42 -2.51
N TYR A 94 12.92 -0.84 -3.37
CA TYR A 94 12.90 -0.51 -4.78
C TYR A 94 11.69 -1.11 -5.52
N GLU A 95 11.36 -2.37 -5.25
CA GLU A 95 10.22 -3.05 -5.88
C GLU A 95 8.90 -2.39 -5.47
N PHE A 96 8.71 -2.12 -4.17
CA PHE A 96 7.53 -1.41 -3.68
C PHE A 96 7.44 0.00 -4.23
N LEU A 97 8.53 0.77 -4.24
CA LEU A 97 8.54 2.12 -4.78
C LEU A 97 8.23 2.13 -6.28
N SER A 98 8.78 1.18 -7.04
CA SER A 98 8.53 1.05 -8.48
C SER A 98 7.08 0.72 -8.77
N PHE A 99 6.47 -0.16 -7.98
CA PHE A 99 5.05 -0.47 -8.06
C PHE A 99 4.19 0.74 -7.73
N VAL A 100 4.42 1.40 -6.59
CA VAL A 100 3.61 2.52 -6.12
C VAL A 100 3.71 3.74 -7.05
N ARG A 101 4.87 3.99 -7.65
CA ARG A 101 5.06 5.06 -8.66
C ARG A 101 4.20 4.88 -9.90
N GLN A 102 3.89 3.65 -10.30
CA GLN A 102 3.01 3.38 -11.43
C GLN A 102 1.54 3.62 -11.09
N GLN A 103 1.17 3.51 -9.82
CA GLN A 103 -0.21 3.57 -9.36
C GLN A 103 -0.62 4.94 -8.81
N THR A 104 0.35 5.70 -8.29
CA THR A 104 0.09 6.92 -7.53
C THR A 104 1.03 8.07 -7.88
N PRO A 105 0.52 9.31 -7.90
CA PRO A 105 1.36 10.49 -8.02
C PRO A 105 2.19 10.70 -6.76
N PRO A 106 3.44 11.17 -6.89
CA PRO A 106 4.33 11.39 -5.76
C PRO A 106 3.77 12.46 -4.81
N GLY A 107 3.81 12.16 -3.51
CA GLY A 107 3.53 13.08 -2.42
C GLY A 107 2.05 13.36 -2.16
N LEU A 108 1.11 12.74 -2.89
CA LEU A 108 -0.32 13.03 -2.75
C LEU A 108 -1.10 11.92 -2.02
N CYS A 109 -0.69 10.66 -2.19
CA CYS A 109 -1.42 9.52 -1.64
C CYS A 109 -0.96 9.22 -0.21
N PRO A 110 -1.87 9.22 0.79
CA PRO A 110 -1.53 8.87 2.17
C PRO A 110 -1.34 7.36 2.32
N LEU A 111 -0.61 6.96 3.36
CA LEU A 111 -0.49 5.56 3.77
C LEU A 111 -1.78 5.13 4.49
N ALA A 112 -2.42 4.05 4.04
CA ALA A 112 -3.67 3.53 4.61
C ALA A 112 -3.52 2.09 5.11
N GLY A 113 -4.06 1.79 6.29
CA GLY A 113 -4.00 0.47 6.91
C GLY A 113 -4.57 0.47 8.32
N ASN A 114 -4.61 -0.69 9.00
CA ASN A 114 -5.05 -0.77 10.39
C ASN A 114 -3.85 -0.73 11.34
N SER A 115 -3.88 0.17 12.31
CA SER A 115 -2.77 0.51 13.20
C SER A 115 -1.49 0.93 12.45
N VAL A 116 -1.66 1.65 11.34
CA VAL A 116 -0.60 1.97 10.37
C VAL A 116 0.48 2.92 10.91
N HIS A 117 0.20 3.55 12.05
CA HIS A 117 1.13 4.38 12.81
C HIS A 117 2.44 3.64 13.16
N ALA A 118 2.33 2.37 13.55
CA ALA A 118 3.47 1.54 13.90
C ALA A 118 4.29 1.20 12.64
N ASP A 119 3.61 0.86 11.55
CA ASP A 119 4.22 0.53 10.27
C ASP A 119 4.94 1.74 9.67
N LYS A 120 4.30 2.92 9.71
CA LYS A 120 4.92 4.17 9.28
C LYS A 120 6.25 4.43 9.97
N LYS A 121 6.33 4.23 11.29
CA LYS A 121 7.57 4.44 12.04
C LYS A 121 8.70 3.50 11.57
N PHE A 122 8.35 2.28 11.18
CA PHE A 122 9.30 1.34 10.60
C PHE A 122 9.74 1.77 9.19
N LEU A 123 8.78 2.14 8.34
CA LEU A 123 9.03 2.60 6.97
C LEU A 123 9.84 3.89 6.92
N ASP A 124 9.58 4.86 7.80
CA ASP A 124 10.36 6.11 7.90
C ASP A 124 11.84 5.83 8.20
N LYS A 125 12.13 4.79 8.99
CA LYS A 125 13.51 4.41 9.37
C LYS A 125 14.20 3.55 8.32
N HIS A 126 13.48 2.59 7.74
CA HIS A 126 14.06 1.53 6.93
C HIS A 126 13.85 1.74 5.42
N MET A 127 12.74 2.37 5.01
CA MET A 127 12.38 2.61 3.61
C MET A 127 12.08 4.11 3.35
N PRO A 128 13.06 5.01 3.56
CA PRO A 128 12.83 6.45 3.49
C PRO A 128 12.51 6.95 2.08
N GLN A 129 12.95 6.28 1.01
CA GLN A 129 12.62 6.67 -0.36
C GLN A 129 11.18 6.32 -0.72
N PHE A 130 10.70 5.19 -0.20
CA PHE A 130 9.29 4.82 -0.28
C PHE A 130 8.41 5.87 0.40
N MET A 131 8.74 6.25 1.64
CA MET A 131 7.96 7.24 2.40
C MET A 131 7.96 8.64 1.77
N LYS A 132 9.03 9.05 1.10
CA LYS A 132 9.07 10.32 0.34
C LYS A 132 8.09 10.37 -0.82
N HIS A 133 7.72 9.22 -1.38
CA HIS A 133 6.71 9.14 -2.44
C HIS A 133 5.29 9.25 -1.89
N LEU A 134 5.08 8.97 -0.61
CA LEU A 134 3.77 9.06 0.03
C LEU A 134 3.53 10.44 0.65
N HIS A 135 2.26 10.76 0.88
CA HIS A 135 1.86 11.95 1.62
C HIS A 135 2.11 11.75 3.12
N TYR A 136 2.35 12.86 3.84
CA TYR A 136 2.72 12.82 5.26
C TYR A 136 1.60 12.30 6.18
N ARG A 137 0.34 12.44 5.74
CA ARG A 137 -0.86 11.95 6.45
C ARG A 137 -0.99 10.45 6.33
N ILE A 138 -1.62 9.87 7.33
CA ILE A 138 -1.99 8.47 7.37
C ILE A 138 -3.50 8.35 7.53
N ILE A 139 -4.05 7.23 7.09
CA ILE A 139 -5.45 6.86 7.30
C ILE A 139 -5.42 5.54 8.07
N ASP A 140 -5.90 5.59 9.30
CA ASP A 140 -6.00 4.45 10.22
C ASP A 140 -7.47 4.02 10.41
#